data_AF-A0A7X7YXN9-F1
#
_entry.id   AF-A0A7X7YXN9-F1
#
_cell.length_a   1.000
_cell.length_b   1.000
_cell.length_c   1.000
_cell.angle_alpha   90.00
_cell.angle_beta   90.00
_cell.angle_gamma   90.00
#
_symmetry.space_group_name_H-M   'P 1'
#
loop_
_entity.id
_entity.type
_entity.pdbx_description
1 polymer ?
#
loop_
_entity_poly.entity_id
_entity_poly.type
_entity_poly.pdbx_seq_one_letter_code
_entity_poly.pdbx_strand_id
1 'polypeptide(L)'
;MVKKIPSCYNCVFAYLDQEITLKCYEARILNYPACANHPESYGRMKRTPPRGICPNYRPRPDKPEGDVRQIALGDGFYTYVDAADCEWLSRWQWSLVGQYAARTEKGKVILMHREILRPSKGKIIDQKNRNKLDNTRDNLRVCTHAQNAYNRPKRKGSASRFKGVGRRKKGNKVYACVYCRGDQFHLGVFEDELDAARVHDAQAVELFGEFAQLNFPEEWPQERRDAVAREKAKGRRKTSSATEARRTQRRTPQGRRRSVAATQASPSPGRTTNPKPKRQTPKNKKARRKTDFTTETRITRRRKTGGK
;
A
#
# COMPACT_ATOMS: atom_id res chain seq x y z
N MET A 1 -9.45 22.08 -4.21
CA MET A 1 -8.12 22.23 -3.55
C MET A 1 -7.21 23.10 -4.42
N VAL A 2 -6.66 24.17 -3.86
CA VAL A 2 -5.68 25.01 -4.58
C VAL A 2 -4.38 24.21 -4.74
N LYS A 3 -3.96 23.96 -5.98
CA LYS A 3 -2.67 23.30 -6.25
C LYS A 3 -1.55 24.21 -5.74
N LYS A 4 -0.90 23.82 -4.64
CA LYS A 4 0.26 24.55 -4.10
C LYS A 4 1.46 24.32 -5.01
N ILE A 5 2.16 25.40 -5.36
CA ILE A 5 3.44 25.32 -6.07
C ILE A 5 4.44 24.61 -5.13
N PRO A 6 5.11 23.52 -5.54
CA PRO A 6 6.09 22.84 -4.69
C PRO A 6 7.22 23.80 -4.30
N SER A 7 7.49 23.91 -3.00
CA SER A 7 8.55 24.76 -2.48
C SER A 7 9.09 24.22 -1.16
N CYS A 8 10.33 24.53 -0.79
CA CYS A 8 10.84 24.18 0.53
C CYS A 8 9.95 24.70 1.68
N TYR A 9 9.08 25.68 1.44
CA TYR A 9 8.16 26.23 2.44
C TYR A 9 7.00 25.31 2.77
N ASN A 10 6.55 24.51 1.80
CA ASN A 10 5.51 23.50 1.99
C ASN A 10 6.09 22.09 2.17
N CYS A 11 7.38 21.98 2.46
CA CYS A 11 8.02 20.74 2.84
C CYS A 11 7.51 20.23 4.20
N VAL A 12 7.49 18.92 4.41
CA VAL A 12 7.19 18.31 5.72
C VAL A 12 8.20 18.73 6.80
N PHE A 13 9.44 19.03 6.40
CA PHE A 13 10.52 19.45 7.29
C PHE A 13 10.58 20.97 7.50
N ALA A 14 9.71 21.73 6.83
CA ALA A 14 9.59 23.16 7.05
C ALA A 14 8.96 23.41 8.42
N TYR A 15 9.63 24.22 9.24
CA TYR A 15 9.20 24.62 10.57
C TYR A 15 9.16 26.14 10.65
N LEU A 16 8.01 26.67 11.08
CA LEU A 16 7.83 28.09 11.30
C LEU A 16 7.77 28.32 12.80
N ASP A 17 8.79 28.97 13.34
CA ASP A 17 8.84 29.31 14.75
C ASP A 17 7.81 30.42 15.06
N GLN A 18 6.95 30.19 16.06
CA GLN A 18 5.82 31.09 16.35
C GLN A 18 6.27 32.45 16.88
N GLU A 19 7.26 32.47 17.78
CA GLU A 19 7.78 33.73 18.36
C GLU A 19 8.51 34.55 17.30
N ILE A 20 9.32 33.91 16.46
CA ILE A 20 9.98 34.59 15.34
C ILE A 20 8.94 35.10 14.33
N THR A 21 7.86 34.34 14.10
CA THR A 21 6.77 34.79 13.22
C THR A 21 6.12 36.04 13.75
N LEU A 22 5.81 36.09 15.05
CA LEU A 22 5.21 37.25 15.69
C LEU A 22 6.14 38.48 15.59
N LYS A 23 7.42 38.32 15.91
CA LYS A 23 8.44 39.38 15.78
C LYS A 23 8.59 39.88 14.35
N CYS A 24 8.62 38.98 13.37
CA CYS A 24 8.68 39.36 11.96
C CYS A 24 7.43 40.12 11.52
N TYR A 25 6.24 39.71 12.00
CA TYR A 25 4.99 40.40 11.73
C TYR A 25 4.99 41.83 12.30
N GLU A 26 5.36 41.99 13.58
CA GLU A 26 5.49 43.30 14.24
C GLU A 26 6.49 44.21 13.51
N ALA A 27 7.62 43.64 13.08
CA ALA A 27 8.65 44.35 12.32
C ALA A 27 8.30 44.59 10.84
N ARG A 28 7.14 44.09 10.36
CA ARG A 28 6.74 44.11 8.93
C ARG A 28 7.77 43.48 7.99
N ILE A 29 8.45 42.43 8.44
CA ILE A 29 9.44 41.67 7.66
C ILE A 29 8.84 40.31 7.28
N LEU A 30 9.15 39.84 6.06
CA LEU A 30 8.77 38.50 5.62
C LEU A 30 9.45 37.42 6.48
N ASN A 31 8.64 36.55 7.09
CA ASN A 31 9.15 35.35 7.76
C ASN A 31 9.22 34.18 6.78
N TYR A 32 10.28 33.38 6.91
CA TYR A 32 10.51 32.20 6.10
C TYR A 32 10.71 30.98 7.00
N PRO A 33 10.10 29.83 6.68
CA PRO A 33 10.26 28.65 7.49
C PRO A 33 11.71 28.18 7.47
N ALA A 34 12.15 27.60 8.58
CA ALA A 34 13.45 26.98 8.72
C ALA A 34 13.36 25.46 8.53
N CYS A 35 14.49 24.83 8.21
CA CYS A 35 14.60 23.39 8.02
C CYS A 35 15.99 22.92 8.45
N ALA A 36 16.05 21.84 9.23
CA ALA A 36 17.30 21.16 9.59
C ALA A 36 17.66 20.02 8.62
N ASN A 37 16.79 19.70 7.68
CA ASN A 37 17.00 18.62 6.70
C ASN A 37 17.41 19.14 5.30
N HIS A 38 17.82 20.41 5.19
CA HIS A 38 18.32 20.95 3.94
C HIS A 38 19.75 20.41 3.67
N PRO A 39 20.14 20.10 2.42
CA PRO A 39 21.49 19.60 2.12
C PRO A 39 22.62 20.54 2.60
N GLU A 40 22.38 21.84 2.57
CA GLU A 40 23.33 22.88 3.00
C GLU A 40 23.30 23.16 4.51
N SER A 41 22.36 22.57 5.25
CA SER A 41 22.16 22.81 6.68
C SER A 41 21.78 21.55 7.44
N TYR A 42 22.40 20.42 7.07
CA TYR A 42 22.06 19.13 7.65
C TYR A 42 22.25 19.13 9.18
N GLY A 43 21.18 18.85 9.91
CA GLY A 43 21.13 18.86 11.38
C GLY A 43 21.10 20.24 12.03
N ARG A 44 21.15 21.34 11.27
CA ARG A 44 21.09 22.71 11.81
C ARG A 44 19.92 23.47 11.23
N MET A 45 19.06 24.00 12.10
CA MET A 45 17.94 24.83 11.68
C MET A 45 18.44 26.09 10.98
N LYS A 46 18.18 26.19 9.67
CA LYS A 46 18.40 27.41 8.87
C LYS A 46 17.16 27.75 8.06
N ARG A 47 16.97 29.04 7.75
CA ARG A 47 15.89 29.50 6.88
C ARG A 47 15.97 28.78 5.53
N THR A 48 14.83 28.29 5.05
CA THR A 48 14.73 27.60 3.77
C THR A 48 14.88 28.60 2.61
N PRO A 49 15.44 28.15 1.47
CA PRO A 49 15.55 29.00 0.29
C PRO A 49 14.17 29.49 -0.16
N PRO A 50 14.05 30.75 -0.61
CA PRO A 50 12.76 31.34 -0.95
C PRO A 50 12.12 30.80 -2.22
N ARG A 51 12.89 30.11 -3.06
CA ARG A 51 12.40 29.55 -4.32
C ARG A 51 12.94 28.14 -4.52
N GLY A 52 12.10 27.31 -5.14
CA GLY A 52 12.45 25.95 -5.54
C GLY A 52 12.29 24.91 -4.43
N ILE A 53 12.68 23.69 -4.77
CA ILE A 53 12.71 22.52 -3.91
C ILE A 53 14.16 22.03 -3.80
N CYS A 54 14.57 21.62 -2.62
CA CYS A 54 15.85 20.95 -2.44
C CYS A 54 15.73 19.45 -2.73
N PRO A 55 16.84 18.72 -2.97
CA PRO A 55 16.83 17.25 -3.11
C PRO A 55 16.15 16.49 -1.94
N ASN A 56 16.17 17.08 -0.74
CA ASN A 56 15.54 16.51 0.46
C ASN A 56 14.07 16.92 0.61
N TYR A 57 13.51 17.68 -0.32
CA TYR A 57 12.11 18.09 -0.30
C TYR A 57 11.20 16.87 -0.19
N ARG A 58 10.24 16.96 0.71
CA ARG A 58 9.15 16.00 0.85
C ARG A 58 7.87 16.81 0.97
N PRO A 59 6.90 16.64 0.05
CA PRO A 59 5.65 17.37 0.13
C PRO A 59 4.98 17.08 1.46
N ARG A 60 4.54 18.13 2.15
CA ARG A 60 3.68 17.98 3.33
C ARG A 60 2.36 17.35 2.85
N PRO A 61 1.91 16.23 3.43
CA PRO A 61 0.61 15.70 3.11
C PRO A 61 -0.45 16.74 3.48
N ASP A 62 -1.48 16.88 2.64
CA ASP A 62 -2.60 17.75 2.96
C ASP A 62 -3.27 17.27 4.25
N LYS A 63 -3.77 18.24 5.04
CA LYS A 63 -4.57 17.91 6.22
C LYS A 63 -5.83 17.18 5.75
N PRO A 64 -6.23 16.08 6.41
CA PRO A 64 -7.47 15.40 6.05
C PRO A 64 -8.67 16.33 6.30
N GLU A 65 -9.75 16.14 5.54
CA GLU A 65 -11.01 16.89 5.69
C GLU A 65 -11.79 16.41 6.93
N GLY A 66 -12.62 17.29 7.52
CA GLY A 66 -13.47 16.96 8.68
C GLY A 66 -12.90 17.37 10.04
N ASP A 67 -13.51 16.87 11.12
CA ASP A 67 -13.12 17.15 12.51
C ASP A 67 -11.95 16.24 12.94
N VAL A 68 -10.76 16.61 12.47
CA VAL A 68 -9.52 15.84 12.62
C VAL A 68 -8.58 16.53 13.59
N ARG A 69 -8.07 15.77 14.58
CA ARG A 69 -7.08 16.21 15.55
C ARG A 69 -5.72 15.61 15.27
N GLN A 70 -4.67 16.26 15.79
CA GLN A 70 -3.29 15.81 15.66
C GLN A 70 -2.77 15.29 17.01
N ILE A 71 -2.04 14.18 16.96
CA ILE A 71 -1.31 13.64 18.10
C ILE A 71 0.19 13.69 17.78
N ALA A 72 0.99 14.23 18.71
CA ALA A 72 2.44 14.27 18.58
C ALA A 72 3.04 12.87 18.75
N LEU A 73 3.99 12.51 17.88
CA LEU A 73 4.73 11.25 17.91
C LEU A 73 6.17 11.42 18.44
N GLY A 74 6.56 12.62 18.88
CA GLY A 74 7.96 12.96 19.15
C GLY A 74 8.75 13.29 17.88
N ASP A 75 9.95 13.87 18.06
CA ASP A 75 10.86 14.31 16.98
C ASP A 75 10.22 15.21 15.91
N GLY A 76 9.18 15.98 16.30
CA GLY A 76 8.45 16.87 15.40
C GLY A 76 7.47 16.18 14.46
N PHE A 77 7.22 14.88 14.61
CA PHE A 77 6.23 14.15 13.82
C PHE A 77 4.85 14.17 14.48
N TYR A 78 3.83 14.17 13.63
CA TYR A 78 2.42 14.16 14.05
C TYR A 78 1.65 13.12 13.25
N THR A 79 0.58 12.62 13.85
CA THR A 79 -0.41 11.78 13.19
C THR A 79 -1.80 12.39 13.30
N TYR A 80 -2.65 12.13 12.31
CA TYR A 80 -4.01 12.61 12.23
C TYR A 80 -4.99 11.51 12.63
N VAL A 81 -5.98 11.87 13.44
CA VAL A 81 -7.04 10.98 13.94
C VAL A 81 -8.34 11.75 14.00
N ASP A 82 -9.49 11.06 13.98
CA ASP A 82 -10.77 11.72 14.21
C ASP A 82 -10.83 12.31 15.63
N ALA A 83 -11.52 13.44 15.78
CA ALA A 83 -11.68 14.09 17.08
C ALA A 83 -12.23 13.15 18.15
N ALA A 84 -13.18 12.28 17.78
CA ALA A 84 -13.77 11.27 18.67
C ALA A 84 -12.76 10.26 19.23
N ASP A 85 -11.67 9.97 18.51
CA ASP A 85 -10.62 9.05 18.97
C ASP A 85 -9.49 9.74 19.69
N CYS A 86 -9.32 11.04 19.46
CA CYS A 86 -8.15 11.77 19.91
C CYS A 86 -8.00 11.74 21.42
N GLU A 87 -9.06 11.99 22.18
CA GLU A 87 -9.00 12.04 23.64
C GLU A 87 -8.59 10.69 24.24
N TRP A 88 -9.11 9.61 23.67
CA TRP A 88 -8.76 8.27 24.09
C TRP A 88 -7.32 7.90 23.70
N LEU A 89 -6.90 8.19 22.47
CA LEU A 89 -5.55 7.90 21.97
C LEU A 89 -4.46 8.73 22.65
N SER A 90 -4.76 9.96 23.07
CA SER A 90 -3.84 10.87 23.77
C SER A 90 -3.46 10.41 25.18
N ARG A 91 -4.11 9.35 25.69
CA ARG A 91 -3.72 8.71 26.97
C ARG A 91 -2.35 8.05 26.93
N TRP A 92 -1.78 7.85 25.74
CA TRP A 92 -0.49 7.21 25.55
C TRP A 92 0.48 8.08 24.77
N GLN A 93 1.77 7.87 25.05
CA GLN A 93 2.84 8.41 24.23
C GLN A 93 3.05 7.51 23.01
N TRP A 94 2.95 8.12 21.83
CA TRP A 94 3.16 7.47 20.55
C TRP A 94 4.51 7.89 19.98
N SER A 95 5.10 7.02 19.16
CA SER A 95 6.33 7.26 18.44
C SER A 95 6.26 6.79 16.99
N LEU A 96 7.17 7.31 16.16
CA LEU A 96 7.30 6.89 14.78
C LEU A 96 8.11 5.60 14.69
N VAL A 97 7.45 4.47 14.42
CA VAL A 97 8.12 3.18 14.17
C VAL A 97 8.04 2.86 12.68
N GLY A 98 9.18 3.03 12.00
CA GLY A 98 9.27 2.91 10.54
C GLY A 98 8.54 4.06 9.85
N GLN A 99 7.28 3.85 9.47
CA GLN A 99 6.40 4.88 8.90
C GLN A 99 5.06 5.00 9.65
N TYR A 100 4.87 4.22 10.70
CA TYR A 100 3.59 4.13 11.41
C TYR A 100 3.68 4.82 12.77
N ALA A 101 2.57 5.43 13.18
CA ALA A 101 2.35 5.78 14.57
C ALA A 101 2.18 4.49 15.38
N ALA A 102 3.06 4.28 16.36
CA ALA A 102 3.07 3.09 17.18
C ALA A 102 3.46 3.42 18.63
N ARG A 103 3.08 2.55 19.56
CA ARG A 103 3.56 2.60 20.94
C ARG A 103 4.11 1.25 21.33
N THR A 104 4.99 1.23 22.32
CA THR A 104 5.51 -0.03 22.89
C THR A 104 4.91 -0.22 24.27
N GLU A 105 4.19 -1.32 24.47
CA GLU A 105 3.58 -1.67 25.75
C GLU A 105 3.99 -3.09 26.12
N LYS A 106 4.62 -3.26 27.29
CA LYS A 106 5.11 -4.57 27.78
C LYS A 106 5.95 -5.34 26.73
N GLY A 107 6.81 -4.61 26.01
CA GLY A 107 7.69 -5.17 24.97
C GLY A 107 7.01 -5.48 23.63
N LYS A 108 5.71 -5.18 23.47
CA LYS A 108 4.97 -5.38 22.21
C LYS A 108 4.71 -4.04 21.52
N VAL A 109 4.96 -3.99 20.22
CA VAL A 109 4.64 -2.81 19.38
C VAL A 109 3.17 -2.86 19.00
N ILE A 110 2.42 -1.83 19.39
CA ILE A 110 1.01 -1.63 19.08
C ILE A 110 0.90 -0.49 18.06
N LEU A 111 0.28 -0.74 16.91
CA LEU A 111 0.11 0.24 15.85
C LEU A 111 -1.20 1.02 16.04
N MET A 112 -1.17 2.34 15.91
CA MET A 112 -2.33 3.20 16.14
C MET A 112 -3.54 2.82 15.26
N HIS A 113 -3.34 2.65 13.95
CA HIS A 113 -4.43 2.24 13.05
C HIS A 113 -5.08 0.91 13.47
N ARG A 114 -4.31 -0.04 14.02
CA ARG A 114 -4.86 -1.33 14.48
C ARG A 114 -5.69 -1.18 15.74
N GLU A 115 -5.33 -0.22 16.58
CA GLU A 115 -6.05 0.06 17.81
C GLU A 115 -7.41 0.73 17.55
N ILE A 116 -7.50 1.60 16.52
CA ILE A 116 -8.73 2.30 16.14
C ILE A 116 -9.80 1.34 15.58
N LEU A 117 -9.43 0.46 14.65
CA LEU A 117 -10.40 -0.43 13.99
C LEU A 117 -10.47 -1.85 14.57
N ARG A 118 -9.51 -2.25 15.42
CA ARG A 118 -9.44 -3.58 16.08
C ARG A 118 -9.80 -4.75 15.14
N PRO A 119 -9.04 -4.95 14.06
CA PRO A 119 -9.40 -5.92 13.03
C PRO A 119 -9.27 -7.35 13.55
N SER A 120 -10.13 -8.25 13.08
CA SER A 120 -10.10 -9.67 13.44
C SER A 120 -8.76 -10.33 13.07
N LYS A 121 -8.43 -11.45 13.73
CA LYS A 121 -7.18 -12.19 13.48
C LYS A 121 -7.03 -12.54 11.99
N GLY A 122 -5.87 -12.28 11.42
CA GLY A 122 -5.56 -12.51 9.99
C GLY A 122 -5.98 -11.38 9.04
N LYS A 123 -6.66 -10.34 9.53
CA LYS A 123 -6.91 -9.12 8.76
C LYS A 123 -5.87 -8.04 9.07
N ILE A 124 -5.61 -7.23 8.07
CA ILE A 124 -4.76 -6.05 8.15
C ILE A 124 -5.58 -4.81 7.84
N ILE A 125 -5.03 -3.64 8.13
CA ILE A 125 -5.67 -2.37 7.81
C ILE A 125 -4.87 -1.71 6.71
N ASP A 126 -5.56 -1.31 5.67
CA ASP A 126 -5.03 -0.48 4.60
C ASP A 126 -5.41 0.98 4.84
N GLN A 127 -4.50 1.88 4.50
CA GLN A 127 -4.71 3.33 4.50
C GLN A 127 -5.02 3.73 3.05
N LYS A 128 -6.26 4.16 2.75
CA LYS A 128 -6.74 4.46 1.40
C LYS A 128 -5.80 5.43 0.66
N ASN A 129 -5.41 6.53 1.30
CA ASN A 129 -4.49 7.53 0.74
C ASN A 129 -3.00 7.14 0.80
N ARG A 130 -2.67 6.01 1.47
CA ARG A 130 -1.32 5.49 1.72
C ARG A 130 -0.45 6.36 2.61
N ASN A 131 -1.00 7.42 3.20
CA ASN A 131 -0.35 8.18 4.26
C ASN A 131 -0.46 7.38 5.56
N LYS A 132 0.66 6.83 6.03
CA LYS A 132 0.72 5.96 7.22
C LYS A 132 0.55 6.72 8.55
N LEU A 133 0.57 8.05 8.49
CA LEU A 133 0.32 8.94 9.61
C LEU A 133 -1.09 9.53 9.59
N ASP A 134 -1.90 9.21 8.58
CA ASP A 134 -3.32 9.51 8.57
C ASP A 134 -4.10 8.28 9.03
N ASN A 135 -4.48 8.32 10.31
CA ASN A 135 -5.21 7.26 11.00
C ASN A 135 -6.70 7.62 11.21
N THR A 136 -7.24 8.56 10.44
CA THR A 136 -8.69 8.84 10.40
C THR A 136 -9.47 7.61 9.93
N ARG A 137 -10.63 7.34 10.54
CA ARG A 137 -11.46 6.17 10.24
C ARG A 137 -11.85 6.10 8.78
N ASP A 138 -12.16 7.24 8.17
CA ASP A 138 -12.49 7.31 6.74
C ASP A 138 -11.33 6.91 5.84
N ASN A 139 -10.08 7.14 6.27
CA ASN A 139 -8.90 6.69 5.56
C ASN A 139 -8.52 5.23 5.84
N LEU A 140 -8.97 4.65 6.97
CA LEU A 140 -8.68 3.28 7.35
C LEU A 140 -9.70 2.30 6.78
N ARG A 141 -9.25 1.11 6.35
CA ARG A 141 -10.15 0.01 5.96
C ARG A 141 -9.57 -1.36 6.27
N VAL A 142 -10.42 -2.28 6.70
CA VAL A 142 -10.03 -3.67 6.97
C VAL A 142 -9.90 -4.42 5.65
N CYS A 143 -8.76 -5.09 5.45
CA CYS A 143 -8.50 -5.81 4.22
C CYS A 143 -7.64 -7.07 4.42
N THR A 144 -7.51 -7.83 3.35
CA THR A 144 -6.57 -8.95 3.24
C THR A 144 -5.22 -8.49 2.72
N HIS A 145 -4.17 -9.31 2.89
CA HIS A 145 -2.85 -9.04 2.31
C HIS A 145 -2.87 -8.81 0.80
N ALA A 146 -3.70 -9.56 0.06
CA ALA A 146 -3.84 -9.39 -1.39
C ALA A 146 -4.48 -8.04 -1.74
N GLN A 147 -5.55 -7.65 -1.04
CA GLN A 147 -6.22 -6.36 -1.24
C GLN A 147 -5.30 -5.17 -0.97
N ASN A 148 -4.56 -5.20 0.15
CA ASN A 148 -3.55 -4.18 0.46
C ASN A 148 -2.44 -4.10 -0.61
N ALA A 149 -2.11 -5.22 -1.25
CA ALA A 149 -1.11 -5.23 -2.32
C ALA A 149 -1.62 -4.52 -3.59
N TYR A 150 -2.92 -4.49 -3.85
CA TYR A 150 -3.50 -3.76 -4.99
C TYR A 150 -3.35 -2.24 -4.84
N ASN A 151 -3.36 -1.73 -3.60
CA ASN A 151 -3.12 -0.33 -3.26
C ASN A 151 -1.64 0.11 -3.31
N ARG A 152 -0.73 -0.75 -3.79
CA ARG A 152 0.71 -0.42 -3.84
C ARG A 152 1.02 0.63 -4.91
N PRO A 153 1.90 1.61 -4.60
CA PRO A 153 2.35 2.59 -5.58
C PRO A 153 3.03 1.94 -6.77
N LYS A 154 3.12 2.70 -7.87
CA LYS A 154 4.00 2.38 -8.99
C LYS A 154 5.43 2.18 -8.49
N ARG A 155 6.15 1.20 -9.06
CA ARG A 155 7.56 0.96 -8.74
C ARG A 155 8.44 2.16 -9.14
N LYS A 156 9.37 2.56 -8.27
CA LYS A 156 10.36 3.59 -8.58
C LYS A 156 11.22 3.19 -9.79
N GLY A 157 11.56 4.15 -10.66
CA GLY A 157 12.36 3.91 -11.87
C GLY A 157 11.62 3.23 -13.02
N SER A 158 10.29 3.14 -12.96
CA SER A 158 9.47 2.68 -14.10
C SER A 158 9.44 3.72 -15.22
N ALA A 159 9.38 3.25 -16.46
CA ALA A 159 9.52 4.07 -17.67
C ALA A 159 8.38 5.08 -17.89
N SER A 160 7.12 4.70 -17.61
CA SER A 160 5.98 5.62 -17.70
C SER A 160 5.73 6.29 -16.36
N ARG A 161 5.14 7.49 -16.35
CA ARG A 161 4.65 8.15 -15.13
C ARG A 161 3.48 7.40 -14.47
N PHE A 162 2.71 6.61 -15.22
CA PHE A 162 1.49 5.96 -14.77
C PHE A 162 1.70 4.53 -14.27
N LYS A 163 0.88 4.12 -13.31
CA LYS A 163 0.84 2.75 -12.78
C LYS A 163 0.26 1.81 -13.84
N GLY A 164 0.93 0.66 -14.00
CA GLY A 164 0.53 -0.38 -14.96
C GLY A 164 0.83 -0.05 -16.41
N VAL A 165 1.50 1.09 -16.67
CA VAL A 165 1.89 1.51 -18.02
C VAL A 165 3.40 1.33 -18.19
N GLY A 166 3.80 0.80 -19.34
CA GLY A 166 5.19 0.63 -19.72
C GLY A 166 5.42 0.94 -21.19
N ARG A 167 6.69 1.17 -21.56
CA ARG A 167 7.09 1.33 -22.96
C ARG A 167 7.92 0.15 -23.40
N ARG A 168 7.66 -0.34 -24.62
CA ARG A 168 8.53 -1.34 -25.27
C ARG A 168 9.70 -0.61 -25.93
N LYS A 169 10.92 -1.13 -25.74
CA LYS A 169 12.13 -0.56 -26.34
C LYS A 169 12.09 -0.57 -27.87
N LYS A 170 11.45 -1.58 -28.46
CA LYS A 170 11.31 -1.74 -29.91
C LYS A 170 9.98 -1.13 -30.36
N GLY A 171 10.05 -0.06 -31.18
CA GLY A 171 8.89 0.58 -31.81
C GLY A 171 8.16 1.64 -31.00
N ASN A 172 8.72 2.11 -29.88
CA ASN A 172 8.18 3.19 -29.03
C ASN A 172 6.70 3.03 -28.63
N LYS A 173 6.16 1.81 -28.63
CA LYS A 173 4.77 1.56 -28.28
C LYS A 173 4.57 1.48 -26.77
N VAL A 174 3.47 2.05 -26.29
CA VAL A 174 3.06 2.02 -24.89
C VAL A 174 2.16 0.79 -24.68
N TYR A 175 2.25 0.13 -23.53
CA TYR A 175 1.33 -0.95 -23.17
C TYR A 175 0.79 -0.76 -21.77
N ALA A 176 -0.40 -1.32 -21.53
CA ALA A 176 -1.02 -1.37 -20.22
C ALA A 176 -1.15 -2.82 -19.74
N CYS A 177 -0.84 -3.06 -18.46
CA CYS A 177 -1.07 -4.34 -17.82
C CYS A 177 -1.50 -4.18 -16.36
N VAL A 178 -2.26 -5.16 -15.86
CA VAL A 178 -2.66 -5.25 -14.46
C VAL A 178 -2.38 -6.65 -13.93
N TYR A 179 -1.91 -6.73 -12.68
CA TYR A 179 -1.62 -8.01 -12.03
C TYR A 179 -2.67 -8.32 -10.98
N CYS A 180 -3.36 -9.46 -11.11
CA CYS A 180 -4.34 -9.91 -10.13
C CYS A 180 -4.06 -11.35 -9.75
N ARG A 181 -3.88 -11.61 -8.45
CA ARG A 181 -3.65 -12.96 -7.88
C ARG A 181 -2.45 -13.74 -8.46
N GLY A 182 -1.48 -13.03 -9.02
CA GLY A 182 -0.29 -13.62 -9.64
C GLY A 182 -0.34 -13.63 -11.16
N ASP A 183 -1.53 -13.47 -11.75
CA ASP A 183 -1.72 -13.47 -13.19
C ASP A 183 -1.58 -12.06 -13.76
N GLN A 184 -0.95 -11.98 -14.93
CA GLN A 184 -0.78 -10.74 -15.69
C GLN A 184 -1.86 -10.63 -16.75
N PHE A 185 -2.66 -9.57 -16.69
CA PHE A 185 -3.64 -9.22 -17.71
C PHE A 185 -3.05 -8.14 -18.61
N HIS A 186 -2.82 -8.47 -19.88
CA HIS A 186 -2.35 -7.52 -20.88
C HIS A 186 -3.55 -6.82 -21.52
N LEU A 187 -3.65 -5.51 -21.34
CA LEU A 187 -4.83 -4.73 -21.71
C LEU A 187 -4.76 -4.15 -23.12
N GLY A 188 -3.58 -4.19 -23.72
CA GLY A 188 -3.38 -3.73 -25.09
C GLY A 188 -2.10 -2.91 -25.24
N VAL A 189 -1.92 -2.43 -26.47
CA VAL A 189 -0.84 -1.54 -26.87
C VAL A 189 -1.48 -0.26 -27.38
N PHE A 190 -0.96 0.88 -26.95
CA PHE A 190 -1.50 2.21 -27.18
C PHE A 190 -0.41 3.12 -27.73
N GLU A 191 -0.83 4.20 -28.39
CA GLU A 191 0.05 5.26 -28.86
C GLU A 191 0.37 6.24 -27.74
N ASP A 192 -0.64 6.61 -26.95
CA ASP A 192 -0.50 7.52 -25.81
C ASP A 192 -0.45 6.79 -24.45
N GLU A 193 0.35 7.34 -23.53
CA GLU A 193 0.39 6.91 -22.14
C GLU A 193 -0.89 7.23 -21.37
N LEU A 194 -1.59 8.32 -21.71
CA LEU A 194 -2.84 8.69 -21.05
C LEU A 194 -3.92 7.63 -21.27
N ASP A 195 -4.10 7.19 -22.52
CA ASP A 195 -5.12 6.20 -22.86
C ASP A 195 -4.79 4.83 -22.26
N ALA A 196 -3.52 4.42 -22.30
CA ALA A 196 -3.04 3.23 -21.61
C ALA A 196 -3.35 3.27 -20.09
N ALA A 197 -3.17 4.43 -19.46
CA ALA A 197 -3.43 4.64 -18.04
C ALA A 197 -4.94 4.62 -17.71
N ARG A 198 -5.80 5.17 -18.58
CA ARG A 198 -7.26 5.11 -18.42
C ARG A 198 -7.78 3.68 -18.53
N VAL A 199 -7.29 2.92 -19.50
CA VAL A 199 -7.66 1.50 -19.66
C VAL A 199 -7.19 0.69 -18.46
N HIS A 200 -5.98 0.96 -17.95
CA HIS A 200 -5.51 0.36 -16.70
C HIS A 200 -6.44 0.68 -15.52
N ASP A 201 -6.84 1.93 -15.35
CA ASP A 201 -7.71 2.35 -14.26
C ASP A 201 -9.09 1.67 -14.33
N ALA A 202 -9.67 1.59 -15.53
CA ALA A 202 -10.92 0.86 -15.75
C ALA A 202 -10.81 -0.60 -15.33
N GLN A 203 -9.75 -1.28 -15.77
CA GLN A 203 -9.54 -2.67 -15.41
C GLN A 203 -9.25 -2.84 -13.91
N ALA A 204 -8.50 -1.91 -13.31
CA ALA A 204 -8.19 -1.93 -11.88
C ALA A 204 -9.45 -1.76 -11.03
N VAL A 205 -10.36 -0.85 -11.39
CA VAL A 205 -11.67 -0.72 -10.72
C VAL A 205 -12.48 -1.99 -10.86
N GLU A 206 -12.52 -2.59 -12.06
CA GLU A 206 -13.26 -3.82 -12.26
C GLU A 206 -12.70 -4.98 -11.41
N LEU A 207 -11.38 -5.15 -11.35
CA LEU A 207 -10.74 -6.27 -10.65
C LEU A 207 -10.68 -6.08 -9.13
N PHE A 208 -10.34 -4.87 -8.67
CA PHE A 208 -10.01 -4.59 -7.27
C PHE A 208 -11.08 -3.77 -6.54
N GLY A 209 -12.03 -3.15 -7.27
CA GLY A 209 -13.08 -2.32 -6.70
C GLY A 209 -12.51 -1.15 -5.91
N GLU A 210 -12.97 -0.99 -4.66
CA GLU A 210 -12.49 0.05 -3.76
C GLU A 210 -10.98 -0.01 -3.50
N PHE A 211 -10.34 -1.18 -3.60
CA PHE A 211 -8.91 -1.37 -3.32
C PHE A 211 -8.00 -0.95 -4.48
N ALA A 212 -8.58 -0.55 -5.61
CA ALA A 212 -7.84 -0.09 -6.78
C ALA A 212 -7.13 1.23 -6.48
N GLN A 213 -5.83 1.29 -6.79
CA GLN A 213 -5.13 2.56 -6.85
C GLN A 213 -5.06 3.03 -8.30
N LEU A 214 -5.72 4.15 -8.57
CA LEU A 214 -5.93 4.71 -9.90
C LEU A 214 -4.89 5.79 -10.23
N ASN A 215 -4.70 6.03 -11.51
CA ASN A 215 -3.92 7.13 -12.06
C ASN A 215 -4.74 8.43 -12.13
N PHE A 216 -6.05 8.32 -12.44
CA PHE A 216 -7.00 9.42 -12.52
C PHE A 216 -8.20 9.19 -11.58
N PRO A 217 -8.03 9.38 -10.26
CA PRO A 217 -9.12 9.21 -9.30
C PRO A 217 -10.35 10.08 -9.59
N GLU A 218 -10.15 11.27 -10.18
CA GLU A 218 -11.20 12.24 -10.51
C GLU A 218 -12.14 11.72 -11.61
N GLU A 219 -11.64 10.90 -12.55
CA GLU A 219 -12.46 10.27 -13.59
C GLU A 219 -13.29 9.09 -13.04
N TRP A 220 -13.04 8.67 -11.80
CA TRP A 220 -13.68 7.53 -11.14
C TRP A 220 -14.32 7.94 -9.81
N PRO A 221 -15.39 8.75 -9.85
CA PRO A 221 -16.19 9.06 -8.66
C PRO A 221 -16.84 7.78 -8.11
N GLN A 222 -17.24 7.82 -6.84
CA GLN A 222 -17.76 6.65 -6.13
C GLN A 222 -18.97 6.03 -6.86
N GLU A 223 -19.87 6.85 -7.38
CA GLU A 223 -21.04 6.44 -8.16
C GLU A 223 -20.68 5.58 -9.37
N ARG A 224 -19.64 5.98 -10.11
CA ARG A 224 -19.15 5.24 -11.28
C ARG A 224 -18.55 3.89 -10.86
N ARG A 225 -17.81 3.85 -9.75
CA ARG A 225 -17.24 2.60 -9.22
C ARG A 225 -18.35 1.64 -8.78
N ASP A 226 -19.38 2.18 -8.13
CA ASP A 226 -20.53 1.40 -7.68
C ASP A 226 -21.33 0.85 -8.87
N ALA A 227 -21.46 1.62 -9.95
CA ALA A 227 -22.08 1.14 -11.19
C ALA A 227 -21.33 -0.07 -11.76
N VAL A 228 -20.00 -0.01 -11.89
CA VAL A 228 -19.17 -1.14 -12.34
C VAL A 228 -19.32 -2.35 -11.41
N ALA A 229 -19.35 -2.12 -10.10
CA ALA A 229 -19.56 -3.20 -9.13
C ALA A 229 -20.94 -3.88 -9.30
N ARG A 230 -22.00 -3.09 -9.54
CA ARG A 230 -23.35 -3.60 -9.80
C ARG A 230 -23.41 -4.42 -11.09
N GLU A 231 -22.76 -3.96 -12.16
CA GLU A 231 -22.68 -4.69 -13.44
C GLU A 231 -21.96 -6.03 -13.28
N LYS A 232 -20.82 -6.03 -12.59
CA LYS A 232 -20.07 -7.26 -12.29
C LYS A 232 -20.89 -8.26 -11.48
N ALA A 233 -21.67 -7.78 -10.50
CA ALA A 233 -22.58 -8.63 -9.74
C ALA A 233 -23.69 -9.24 -10.62
N LYS A 234 -24.26 -8.48 -11.56
CA LYS A 234 -25.23 -8.98 -12.55
C LYS A 234 -24.62 -10.05 -13.46
N GLY A 235 -23.41 -9.83 -13.98
CA GLY A 235 -22.71 -10.80 -14.84
C GLY A 235 -22.41 -12.12 -14.12
N ARG A 236 -22.06 -12.06 -12.83
CA ARG A 236 -21.80 -13.25 -12.01
C ARG A 236 -23.06 -14.08 -11.76
N ARG A 237 -24.23 -13.44 -11.58
CA ARG A 237 -25.53 -14.12 -11.45
C ARG A 237 -25.95 -14.83 -12.74
N LYS A 238 -25.73 -14.21 -13.90
CA LYS A 238 -26.02 -14.84 -15.21
C LYS A 238 -25.16 -16.08 -15.45
N THR A 239 -23.86 -16.00 -15.18
CA THR A 239 -22.93 -17.13 -15.34
C THR A 239 -23.17 -18.28 -14.35
N SER A 240 -23.55 -17.99 -13.09
CA SER A 240 -23.96 -19.04 -12.15
C SER A 240 -25.26 -19.72 -12.57
N SER A 241 -26.27 -18.95 -13.04
CA SER A 241 -27.53 -19.51 -13.55
C SER A 241 -27.34 -20.38 -14.80
N ALA A 242 -26.45 -19.99 -15.72
CA ALA A 242 -26.11 -20.79 -16.90
C ALA A 242 -25.36 -22.09 -16.54
N THR A 243 -24.47 -22.02 -15.54
CA THR A 243 -23.73 -23.21 -15.06
C THR A 243 -24.66 -24.19 -14.33
N GLU A 244 -25.63 -23.68 -13.58
CA GLU A 244 -26.64 -24.48 -12.89
C GLU A 244 -27.64 -25.13 -13.87
N ALA A 245 -28.11 -24.38 -14.88
CA ALA A 245 -28.94 -24.93 -15.97
C ALA A 245 -28.24 -26.03 -16.77
N ARG A 246 -26.92 -25.89 -17.02
CA ARG A 246 -26.12 -26.91 -17.71
C ARG A 246 -25.88 -28.16 -16.85
N ARG A 247 -25.91 -28.03 -15.52
CA ARG A 247 -25.77 -29.14 -14.56
C ARG A 247 -27.07 -29.90 -14.37
N THR A 248 -28.23 -29.26 -14.44
CA THR A 248 -29.55 -29.92 -14.35
C THR A 248 -29.91 -30.68 -15.63
N GLN A 249 -29.55 -30.17 -16.82
CA GLN A 249 -29.75 -30.90 -18.09
C GLN A 249 -28.91 -32.19 -18.21
N ARG A 250 -27.78 -32.29 -17.50
CA ARG A 250 -26.91 -33.48 -17.51
C ARG A 250 -27.39 -34.61 -16.58
N ARG A 251 -28.53 -34.42 -15.90
CA ARG A 251 -29.07 -35.31 -14.85
C ARG A 251 -30.38 -36.01 -15.23
N THR A 252 -30.70 -36.15 -16.52
CA THR A 252 -31.76 -37.06 -16.97
C THR A 252 -31.29 -38.52 -16.87
N PRO A 253 -31.96 -39.39 -16.09
CA PRO A 253 -31.60 -40.80 -16.00
C PRO A 253 -32.02 -41.52 -17.29
N GLN A 254 -31.05 -42.01 -18.06
CA GLN A 254 -31.30 -42.86 -19.21
C GLN A 254 -31.85 -44.20 -18.70
N GLY A 255 -33.09 -44.51 -19.07
CA GLY A 255 -33.84 -45.68 -18.61
C GLY A 255 -33.07 -46.99 -18.81
N ARG A 256 -32.86 -47.70 -17.72
CA ARG A 256 -32.20 -49.02 -17.70
C ARG A 256 -33.23 -50.07 -18.15
N ARG A 257 -33.25 -50.42 -19.43
CA ARG A 257 -33.95 -51.62 -19.90
C ARG A 257 -33.23 -52.85 -19.35
N ARG A 258 -33.92 -53.63 -18.52
CA ARG A 258 -33.51 -54.99 -18.12
C ARG A 258 -33.80 -55.94 -19.28
N SER A 259 -32.78 -56.63 -19.77
CA SER A 259 -32.94 -57.86 -20.55
C SER A 259 -32.25 -59.01 -19.81
N VAL A 260 -32.99 -60.10 -19.67
CA VAL A 260 -32.64 -61.34 -19.00
C VAL A 260 -32.17 -62.35 -20.06
N ALA A 261 -30.98 -62.93 -19.90
CA ALA A 261 -30.50 -64.21 -20.45
C ALA A 261 -29.06 -64.43 -19.95
N ALA A 262 -28.82 -65.32 -18.98
CA ALA A 262 -28.50 -66.75 -19.15
C ALA A 262 -27.02 -67.02 -19.50
N THR A 263 -26.25 -67.29 -18.43
CA THR A 263 -25.25 -68.36 -18.24
C THR A 263 -24.12 -68.56 -19.27
N GLN A 264 -22.86 -68.38 -18.83
CA GLN A 264 -21.92 -69.48 -18.52
C GLN A 264 -20.59 -68.94 -17.97
N ALA A 265 -20.07 -69.61 -16.95
CA ALA A 265 -18.88 -69.27 -16.19
C ALA A 265 -17.67 -70.10 -16.64
N SER A 266 -16.46 -69.52 -16.58
CA SER A 266 -15.18 -70.21 -16.31
C SER A 266 -14.04 -69.19 -16.09
N PRO A 267 -12.92 -69.58 -15.45
CA PRO A 267 -12.34 -68.83 -14.31
C PRO A 267 -11.06 -68.02 -14.59
N SER A 268 -10.69 -67.21 -13.59
CA SER A 268 -9.57 -66.25 -13.52
C SER A 268 -8.15 -66.83 -13.73
N PRO A 269 -7.12 -65.97 -13.85
CA PRO A 269 -6.25 -65.84 -12.67
C PRO A 269 -5.77 -64.41 -12.34
N GLY A 270 -5.36 -64.30 -11.07
CA GLY A 270 -5.11 -63.09 -10.30
C GLY A 270 -4.11 -62.08 -10.85
N ARG A 271 -4.31 -60.82 -10.46
CA ARG A 271 -3.26 -59.80 -10.48
C ARG A 271 -3.07 -59.23 -9.09
N THR A 272 -1.89 -59.53 -8.58
CA THR A 272 -1.30 -59.12 -7.30
C THR A 272 -1.32 -57.59 -7.12
N THR A 273 -1.82 -57.16 -5.97
CA THR A 273 -1.70 -55.80 -5.46
C THR A 273 -0.30 -55.62 -4.86
N ASN A 274 0.52 -54.74 -5.43
CA ASN A 274 1.78 -54.33 -4.82
C ASN A 274 1.67 -52.84 -4.38
N PRO A 275 1.77 -52.52 -3.08
CA PRO A 275 1.65 -51.15 -2.59
C PRO A 275 2.92 -50.33 -2.88
N LYS A 276 2.75 -49.13 -3.44
CA LYS A 276 3.86 -48.17 -3.69
C LYS A 276 4.41 -47.60 -2.37
N PRO A 277 5.74 -47.47 -2.23
CA PRO A 277 6.38 -47.00 -1.00
C PRO A 277 6.27 -45.48 -0.79
N LYS A 278 6.18 -45.09 0.48
CA LYS A 278 6.11 -43.72 1.00
C LYS A 278 7.31 -42.89 0.55
N ARG A 279 7.07 -41.75 -0.10
CA ARG A 279 8.11 -40.77 -0.47
C ARG A 279 8.45 -39.88 0.72
N GLN A 280 9.67 -40.00 1.22
CA GLN A 280 10.24 -39.17 2.28
C GLN A 280 10.47 -37.74 1.79
N THR A 281 10.13 -36.76 2.62
CA THR A 281 10.40 -35.32 2.43
C THR A 281 11.86 -34.99 2.77
N PRO A 282 12.61 -34.29 1.91
CA PRO A 282 13.92 -33.79 2.29
C PRO A 282 13.80 -32.49 3.09
N LYS A 283 14.34 -32.52 4.32
CA LYS A 283 14.71 -31.35 5.13
C LYS A 283 15.76 -30.56 4.34
N ASN A 284 15.62 -29.24 4.24
CA ASN A 284 16.79 -28.42 3.92
C ASN A 284 16.84 -27.09 4.66
N LYS A 285 18.08 -26.74 4.98
CA LYS A 285 18.56 -26.02 6.16
C LYS A 285 18.45 -24.50 6.00
N LYS A 286 18.19 -23.83 7.13
CA LYS A 286 18.32 -22.38 7.32
C LYS A 286 19.77 -21.94 7.08
N ALA A 287 20.03 -21.14 6.07
CA ALA A 287 21.29 -20.39 5.94
C ALA A 287 21.11 -19.00 6.56
N ARG A 288 21.72 -18.79 7.73
CA ARG A 288 21.95 -17.48 8.34
C ARG A 288 22.94 -16.71 7.47
N ARG A 289 22.54 -15.56 6.90
CA ARG A 289 23.47 -14.58 6.36
C ARG A 289 23.87 -13.63 7.50
N LYS A 290 25.14 -13.72 7.92
CA LYS A 290 25.80 -12.72 8.78
C LYS A 290 25.98 -11.43 7.97
N THR A 291 25.62 -10.31 8.56
CA THR A 291 25.93 -8.96 8.08
C THR A 291 27.21 -8.51 8.79
N ASP A 292 28.31 -8.37 8.05
CA ASP A 292 29.52 -7.75 8.57
C ASP A 292 29.37 -6.23 8.49
N PHE A 293 29.41 -5.61 9.67
CA PHE A 293 29.42 -4.17 9.91
C PHE A 293 30.83 -3.86 10.42
N THR A 294 31.69 -3.30 9.58
CA THR A 294 33.00 -2.78 10.01
C THR A 294 32.91 -1.29 10.21
N THR A 295 32.75 -0.90 11.48
CA THR A 295 33.01 0.45 12.00
C THR A 295 34.49 0.54 12.37
N GLU A 296 35.27 1.36 11.66
CA GLU A 296 36.54 1.87 12.18
C GLU A 296 36.37 3.35 12.54
N THR A 297 36.27 3.60 13.85
CA THR A 297 36.40 4.93 14.45
C THR A 297 37.81 5.03 15.02
N ARG A 298 38.69 5.78 14.35
CA ARG A 298 40.04 6.05 14.86
C ARG A 298 40.00 7.32 15.72
N ILE A 299 39.84 7.12 17.02
CA ILE A 299 40.04 8.14 18.06
C ILE A 299 41.54 8.25 18.34
N THR A 300 42.16 9.38 18.02
CA THR A 300 43.49 9.75 18.53
C THR A 300 43.34 10.70 19.72
N ARG A 301 43.67 10.20 20.92
CA ARG A 301 43.94 11.01 22.12
C ARG A 301 45.42 11.39 22.14
N ARG A 302 45.74 12.69 22.26
CA ARG A 302 46.97 13.22 22.90
C ARG A 302 46.54 14.43 23.73
N ARG A 303 46.37 14.24 25.03
CA ARG A 303 47.30 14.55 26.15
C ARG A 303 47.39 16.05 26.45
N LYS A 304 46.74 16.44 27.55
CA LYS A 304 47.01 17.64 28.34
C LYS A 304 48.34 17.46 29.11
N THR A 305 49.18 18.47 29.03
CA THR A 305 50.17 18.95 30.00
C THR A 305 50.05 20.47 29.89
N GLY A 306 49.60 21.27 30.86
CA GLY A 306 50.06 21.35 32.23
C GLY A 306 51.02 22.54 32.33
N GLY A 307 50.61 23.63 33.01
CA GLY A 307 51.54 24.54 33.68
C GLY A 307 51.63 25.99 33.17
N LYS A 308 51.20 26.88 34.08
CA LYS A 308 51.50 28.32 34.24
C LYS A 308 50.79 29.31 33.32
#